data_AF-A0A101WWP7-F1
#
_entry.id   AF-A0A101WWP7-F1
#
_cell.length_a   1.000
_cell.length_b   1.000
_cell.length_c   1.000
_cell.angle_alpha   90.00
_cell.angle_beta   90.00
_cell.angle_gamma   90.00
#
_symmetry.space_group_name_H-M   'P 1'
#
loop_
_entity.id
_entity.type
_entity.pdbx_description
1 polymer ?
#
loop_
_entity_poly.entity_id
_entity_poly.type
_entity_poly.pdbx_seq_one_letter_code
_entity_poly.pdbx_strand_id
1 'polypeptide(L)'
;MWVRGSDKSHENYNHRVMVFRSSIIERIALKAPLYSIEVKYVSPRGTTNSDEHNELMRKYRLDRHTASAYLIALRGLITNGNKHYE
;
A
#
# COMPACT_ATOMS: atom_id res chain seq x y z
N MET A 1 4.72 2.25 -9.87
CA MET A 1 4.67 3.08 -11.09
C MET A 1 6.09 3.51 -11.35
N TRP A 2 6.78 2.81 -12.25
CA TRP A 2 8.12 3.19 -12.67
C TRP A 2 7.94 4.35 -13.65
N VAL A 3 8.55 5.50 -13.38
CA VAL A 3 8.39 6.66 -14.26
C VAL A 3 9.26 6.40 -15.49
N ARG A 4 8.61 6.10 -16.62
CA ARG A 4 9.21 6.20 -17.96
C ARG A 4 9.09 7.69 -18.34
N GLY A 5 10.20 8.35 -18.66
CA GLY A 5 10.32 9.80 -18.85
C GLY A 5 9.18 10.41 -19.68
N SER A 6 8.72 11.63 -19.43
CA SER A 6 9.49 12.88 -19.49
C SER A 6 9.03 13.95 -18.49
N ASP A 7 8.36 13.58 -17.39
CA ASP A 7 7.84 14.54 -16.40
C ASP A 7 8.29 14.21 -14.97
N LYS A 8 9.52 14.62 -14.64
CA LYS A 8 9.91 15.47 -13.47
C LYS A 8 11.42 15.42 -13.19
N SER A 9 12.09 16.45 -13.71
CA SER A 9 13.34 17.16 -13.34
C SER A 9 14.59 16.50 -12.73
N HIS A 10 14.62 15.23 -12.28
CA HIS A 10 15.85 14.66 -11.71
C HIS A 10 16.09 13.20 -12.10
N GLU A 11 17.27 12.94 -12.68
CA GLU A 11 17.83 11.64 -13.07
C GLU A 11 17.63 10.53 -12.01
N ASN A 12 17.75 10.90 -10.73
CA ASN A 12 17.73 9.97 -9.61
C ASN A 12 16.35 9.80 -8.92
N TYR A 13 15.25 10.23 -9.53
CA TYR A 13 13.91 10.10 -8.92
C TYR A 13 13.52 8.64 -8.62
N ASN A 14 13.68 7.75 -9.59
CA ASN A 14 13.32 6.34 -9.43
C ASN A 14 14.15 5.66 -8.34
N HIS A 15 15.46 5.95 -8.25
CA HIS A 15 16.34 5.45 -7.19
C HIS A 15 15.88 5.91 -5.79
N ARG A 16 15.60 7.20 -5.63
CA ARG A 16 15.11 7.75 -4.35
C ARG A 16 13.79 7.11 -3.91
N VAL A 17 12.83 6.95 -4.82
CA VAL A 17 11.54 6.31 -4.53
C VAL A 17 11.72 4.84 -4.14
N MET A 18 12.62 4.12 -4.81
CA MET A 18 12.92 2.72 -4.50
C MET A 18 13.50 2.58 -3.09
N VAL A 19 14.54 3.35 -2.77
CA VAL A 19 15.22 3.32 -1.46
C VAL A 19 14.30 3.73 -0.32
N PHE A 20 13.46 4.75 -0.53
CA PHE A 20 12.48 5.17 0.47
C PHE A 20 11.47 4.06 0.79
N ARG A 21 10.98 3.36 -0.23
CA ARG A 21 10.01 2.28 -0.05
C ARG A 21 10.62 1.08 0.66
N SER A 22 11.81 0.64 0.27
CA SER A 22 12.45 -0.52 0.90
C SER A 22 12.77 -0.27 2.38
N SER A 23 13.39 0.87 2.69
CA SER A 23 13.82 1.20 4.06
C SER A 23 12.68 1.28 5.06
N ILE A 24 11.53 1.86 4.68
CA ILE A 24 10.36 1.95 5.57
C ILE A 24 9.72 0.58 5.79
N ILE A 25 9.55 -0.20 4.71
CA ILE A 25 8.95 -1.52 4.79
C ILE A 25 9.78 -2.44 5.67
N GLU A 26 11.10 -2.48 5.48
CA GLU A 26 12.03 -3.25 6.30
C GLU A 26 11.96 -2.84 7.78
N ARG A 27 11.97 -1.52 8.05
CA ARG A 27 11.89 -1.02 9.42
C ARG A 27 10.59 -1.43 10.10
N ILE A 28 9.45 -1.39 9.41
CA ILE A 28 8.16 -1.83 9.96
C ILE A 28 8.18 -3.33 10.22
N ALA A 29 8.64 -4.13 9.25
CA ALA A 29 8.70 -5.59 9.36
C ALA A 29 9.58 -6.05 10.53
N LEU A 30 10.67 -5.33 10.84
CA LEU A 30 11.57 -5.65 11.94
C LEU A 30 11.06 -5.16 13.30
N LYS A 31 10.39 -4.00 13.36
CA LYS A 31 10.00 -3.37 14.63
C LYS A 31 8.62 -3.79 15.14
N ALA A 32 7.65 -3.99 14.26
CA ALA A 32 6.29 -4.32 14.68
C ALA A 32 6.17 -5.66 15.43
N PRO A 33 6.87 -6.75 15.04
CA PRO A 33 6.82 -8.01 15.79
C PRO A 33 7.34 -7.91 17.23
N LEU A 34 8.22 -6.94 17.53
CA LEU A 34 8.73 -6.70 18.89
C LEU A 34 7.62 -6.26 19.85
N TYR A 35 6.52 -5.72 19.32
CA TYR A 35 5.33 -5.32 20.06
C TYR A 35 4.16 -6.31 19.86
N SER A 36 4.46 -7.54 19.42
CA SER A 36 3.47 -8.58 19.11
C SER A 36 2.45 -8.17 18.03
N ILE A 37 2.82 -7.25 17.15
CA ILE A 37 1.99 -6.83 16.00
C ILE A 37 2.38 -7.69 14.80
N GLU A 38 1.42 -8.46 14.28
CA GLU A 38 1.61 -9.25 13.06
C GLU A 38 1.69 -8.34 11.83
N VAL A 39 2.71 -8.52 10.99
CA VAL A 39 2.89 -7.76 9.74
C VAL A 39 2.55 -8.64 8.56
N LYS A 40 1.71 -8.13 7.65
CA LYS A 40 1.35 -8.80 6.39
C LYS A 40 1.68 -7.91 5.20
N TYR A 41 2.23 -8.52 4.16
CA TYR A 41 2.49 -7.86 2.89
C TYR A 41 1.26 -7.95 1.99
N VAL A 42 0.78 -6.81 1.52
CA VAL A 42 -0.42 -6.72 0.65
C VAL A 42 -0.06 -5.93 -0.61
N SER A 43 -0.54 -6.39 -1.76
CA SER A 43 -0.34 -5.69 -3.02
C SER A 43 -1.22 -4.42 -3.09
N PRO A 44 -0.62 -3.23 -3.32
CA PRO A 44 -1.35 -1.97 -3.38
C PRO A 44 -2.01 -1.69 -4.73
N ARG A 45 -1.98 -2.63 -5.68
CA ARG A 45 -2.47 -2.44 -7.05
C ARG A 45 -3.95 -2.06 -7.07
N GLY A 46 -4.29 -0.89 -7.65
CA GLY A 46 -5.70 -0.46 -7.77
C GLY A 46 -6.33 0.04 -6.47
N THR A 47 -5.55 0.69 -5.59
CA THR A 47 -6.05 1.29 -4.33
C THR A 47 -6.39 2.77 -4.44
N THR A 48 -5.86 3.47 -5.44
CA THR A 48 -6.10 4.91 -5.65
C THR A 48 -6.76 5.22 -7.00
N ASN A 49 -6.69 4.30 -7.96
CA ASN A 49 -7.28 4.45 -9.30
C ASN A 49 -8.29 3.33 -9.56
N SER A 50 -9.22 3.14 -8.63
CA SER A 50 -10.31 2.17 -8.74
C SER A 50 -11.64 2.87 -8.47
N ASP A 51 -12.71 2.37 -9.08
CA ASP A 51 -14.05 2.89 -8.82
C ASP A 51 -14.47 2.67 -7.36
N GLU A 52 -14.07 1.52 -6.79
CA GLU A 52 -14.23 1.20 -5.36
C GLU A 52 -13.64 2.30 -4.45
N HIS A 53 -12.49 2.87 -4.82
CA HIS A 53 -11.85 3.93 -4.06
C HIS A 53 -12.68 5.22 -4.08
N ASN A 54 -13.20 5.59 -5.25
CA ASN A 54 -14.06 6.77 -5.41
C ASN A 54 -15.40 6.60 -4.68
N GLU A 55 -15.98 5.40 -4.74
CA GLU A 55 -17.20 5.06 -4.03
C GLU A 55 -17.01 5.10 -2.51
N LEU A 56 -15.91 4.55 -1.98
CA LEU A 56 -15.57 4.61 -0.56
C LEU A 56 -15.44 6.05 -0.06
N MET A 57 -14.73 6.89 -0.80
CA MET A 57 -14.60 8.31 -0.47
C MET A 57 -15.96 9.02 -0.46
N ARG A 58 -16.83 8.74 -1.42
CA ARG A 58 -18.17 9.36 -1.48
C ARG A 58 -19.11 8.86 -0.39
N LYS A 59 -19.13 7.55 -0.15
CA LYS A 59 -20.03 6.87 0.79
C LYS A 59 -19.69 7.19 2.24
N TYR A 60 -18.41 7.11 2.59
CA TYR A 60 -17.94 7.28 3.97
C TYR A 60 -17.27 8.61 4.23
N ARG A 61 -17.21 9.51 3.23
CA ARG A 61 -16.57 10.84 3.31
C ARG A 61 -15.11 10.76 3.78
N LEU A 62 -14.40 9.70 3.39
CA LEU A 62 -13.00 9.49 3.73
C LEU A 62 -12.10 10.36 2.85
N ASP A 63 -10.96 10.79 3.40
CA ASP A 63 -9.91 11.38 2.57
C ASP A 63 -9.23 10.31 1.69
N ARG A 64 -8.49 10.78 0.69
CA ARG A 64 -7.83 9.92 -0.30
C ARG A 64 -6.85 8.93 0.34
N HIS A 65 -6.10 9.33 1.36
CA HIS A 65 -5.15 8.43 2.00
C HIS A 65 -5.86 7.40 2.86
N THR A 66 -6.87 7.81 3.63
CA THR A 66 -7.66 6.88 4.45
C THR A 66 -8.42 5.88 3.60
N ALA A 67 -9.01 6.30 2.49
CA ALA A 67 -9.70 5.39 1.57
C ALA A 67 -8.75 4.35 0.96
N SER A 68 -7.52 4.74 0.57
CA SER A 68 -6.52 3.78 0.10
C SER A 68 -6.04 2.84 1.21
N ALA A 69 -5.84 3.33 2.43
CA ALA A 69 -5.45 2.51 3.58
C ALA A 69 -6.54 1.49 3.94
N TYR A 70 -7.81 1.91 3.89
CA TYR A 70 -8.96 1.05 4.14
C TYR A 70 -9.03 -0.12 3.15
N LEU A 71 -8.83 0.14 1.84
CA LEU A 71 -8.78 -0.92 0.83
C LEU A 71 -7.63 -1.91 1.04
N ILE A 72 -6.46 -1.43 1.49
CA ILE A 72 -5.34 -2.30 1.86
C ILE A 72 -5.71 -3.21 3.04
N ALA A 73 -6.33 -2.64 4.07
CA ALA A 73 -6.75 -3.39 5.25
C ALA A 73 -7.77 -4.47 4.88
N LEU A 74 -8.79 -4.13 4.09
CA LEU A 74 -9.77 -5.10 3.60
C LEU A 74 -9.13 -6.25 2.84
N ARG A 75 -8.18 -5.96 1.94
CA ARG A 75 -7.46 -7.01 1.20
C ARG A 75 -6.63 -7.89 2.13
N GLY A 76 -5.93 -7.30 3.09
CA GLY A 76 -5.15 -8.03 4.09
C GLY A 76 -6.01 -8.98 4.95
N LEU A 77 -7.27 -8.63 5.20
CA LEU A 77 -8.24 -9.48 5.88
C LEU A 77 -8.75 -10.61 4.97
N ILE A 78 -9.18 -10.29 3.75
CA ILE A 78 -9.78 -11.25 2.81
C ILE A 78 -8.77 -12.30 2.34
N THR A 79 -7.50 -11.93 2.10
CA THR A 79 -6.47 -12.89 1.70
C THR A 79 -6.24 -14.00 2.74
N ASN A 80 -6.58 -13.79 4.01
CA ASN A 80 -6.51 -14.86 5.02
C ASN A 80 -7.63 -15.91 4.89
N GLY A 81 -8.78 -15.55 4.30
CA GLY A 81 -9.89 -16.49 4.09
C GLY A 81 -9.59 -17.57 3.04
N ASN A 82 -8.69 -17.28 2.10
CA ASN A 82 -8.31 -18.18 1.01
C ASN A 82 -7.06 -19.04 1.32
N LYS A 83 -6.47 -18.92 2.52
CA LYS A 83 -5.34 -19.75 2.97
C LYS A 83 -5.78 -21.00 3.76
N HIS A 84 -7.01 -21.45 3.59
CA HIS A 84 -7.51 -22.73 4.12
C HIS A 84 -7.37 -23.90 3.13
N TYR A 85 -6.55 -23.76 2.09
CA TYR A 85 -6.16 -24.86 1.20
C TYR A 85 -4.66 -24.73 0.89
N GLU A 86 -3.84 -25.28 1.79
CA GLU A 86 -2.54 -25.91 1.54
C GLU A 86 -2.12 -26.63 2.83
#